data_AF-A0A139RPD3-F1
#
_entry.id   AF-A0A139RPD3-F1
#
_cell.length_a   1.000
_cell.length_b   1.000
_cell.length_c   1.000
_cell.angle_alpha   90.00
_cell.angle_beta   90.00
_cell.angle_gamma   90.00
#
_symmetry.space_group_name_H-M   'P 1'
#
loop_
_entity.id
_entity.type
_entity.pdbx_description
1 polymer ?
#
loop_
_entity_poly.entity_id
_entity_poly.type
_entity_poly.pdbx_seq_one_letter_code
_entity_poly.pdbx_strand_id
1 'polypeptide(L)'
;MHSDKSWSHLTSWILLLIYSLLAGILLFFMFRYQLLAFRSINFLVMLVLILLAGLSFALFHFKKARLFTLVLLVLSILATSISLFVVHQFVGLTDRLNTSSTTTNYSMRIVVLKDSEISELSQVSEVMAPQTTDGSNIQKLVDQLKNKEQKELRVQDTVSYLAAY
;
A
#
# COMPACT_ATOMS: atom_id res chain seq x y z
N MET A 1 -43.02 30.38 -10.14
CA MET A 1 -42.72 29.06 -9.52
C MET A 1 -42.27 28.07 -10.61
N HIS A 2 -41.08 28.29 -11.22
CA HIS A 2 -40.60 27.51 -12.38
C HIS A 2 -39.09 27.21 -12.36
N SER A 3 -38.42 27.38 -11.21
CA SER A 3 -36.97 27.17 -11.08
C SER A 3 -36.61 25.77 -10.53
N ASP A 4 -37.38 25.21 -9.59
CA ASP A 4 -36.98 24.00 -8.83
C ASP A 4 -36.89 22.68 -9.62
N LYS A 5 -37.50 22.64 -10.81
CA LYS A 5 -37.55 21.42 -11.62
C LYS A 5 -36.24 21.15 -12.36
N SER A 6 -35.51 22.19 -12.80
CA SER A 6 -34.26 22.05 -13.58
C SER A 6 -33.07 21.62 -12.72
N TRP A 7 -32.84 22.32 -11.60
CA TRP A 7 -31.70 22.12 -10.70
C TRP A 7 -31.56 20.70 -10.17
N SER A 8 -32.69 20.04 -10.00
CA SER A 8 -32.76 18.72 -9.37
C SER A 8 -32.55 17.55 -10.33
N HIS A 9 -32.79 17.76 -11.62
CA HIS A 9 -32.35 16.82 -12.63
C HIS A 9 -30.82 16.85 -12.74
N LEU A 10 -30.24 18.05 -12.70
CA LEU A 10 -28.78 18.23 -12.69
C LEU A 10 -28.13 17.58 -11.46
N THR A 11 -28.67 17.77 -10.26
CA THR A 11 -28.11 17.14 -9.05
C THR A 11 -28.15 15.61 -9.12
N SER A 12 -29.24 15.02 -9.62
CA SER A 12 -29.35 13.56 -9.75
C SER A 12 -28.32 13.00 -10.75
N TRP A 13 -28.08 13.69 -11.87
CA TRP A 13 -27.05 13.34 -12.84
C TRP A 13 -25.64 13.44 -12.26
N ILE A 14 -25.36 14.50 -11.50
CA ILE A 14 -24.08 14.68 -10.82
C ILE A 14 -23.86 13.57 -9.79
N LEU A 15 -24.86 13.26 -8.96
CA LEU A 15 -24.78 12.17 -7.98
C LEU A 15 -24.57 10.81 -8.66
N LEU A 16 -25.26 10.54 -9.76
CA LEU A 16 -25.10 9.30 -10.52
C LEU A 16 -23.68 9.18 -11.10
N LEU A 17 -23.15 10.27 -11.66
CA LEU A 17 -21.78 10.31 -12.18
C LEU A 17 -20.75 10.05 -11.07
N ILE A 18 -20.90 10.72 -9.92
CA ILE A 18 -20.05 10.52 -8.74
C ILE A 18 -20.13 9.06 -8.26
N TYR A 19 -21.34 8.52 -8.13
CA TYR A 19 -21.53 7.13 -7.73
C TYR A 19 -20.85 6.17 -8.72
N SER A 20 -21.03 6.39 -10.01
CA SER A 20 -20.44 5.53 -11.05
C SER A 20 -18.90 5.59 -11.04
N LEU A 21 -18.33 6.78 -10.79
CA LEU A 21 -16.89 6.94 -10.63
C LEU A 21 -16.37 6.20 -9.38
N LEU A 22 -17.01 6.40 -8.23
CA LEU A 22 -16.65 5.73 -6.98
C LEU A 22 -16.76 4.20 -7.09
N ALA A 23 -17.84 3.71 -7.71
CA ALA A 23 -18.05 2.30 -7.96
C ALA A 23 -16.96 1.73 -8.88
N GLY A 24 -16.59 2.45 -9.94
CA GLY A 24 -15.49 2.07 -10.83
C GLY A 24 -14.15 1.99 -10.11
N ILE A 25 -13.84 2.98 -9.26
CA ILE A 25 -12.64 2.97 -8.42
C ILE A 25 -12.67 1.76 -7.48
N LEU A 26 -13.76 1.53 -6.76
CA LEU A 26 -13.90 0.40 -5.84
C LEU A 26 -13.69 -0.94 -6.55
N LEU A 27 -14.29 -1.11 -7.74
CA LEU A 27 -14.10 -2.32 -8.54
C LEU A 27 -12.64 -2.49 -8.97
N PHE A 28 -12.01 -1.43 -9.46
CA PHE A 28 -10.59 -1.47 -9.82
C PHE A 28 -9.74 -1.94 -8.64
N PHE A 29 -9.92 -1.35 -7.45
CA PHE A 29 -9.23 -1.79 -6.25
C PHE A 29 -9.54 -3.26 -5.89
N MET A 30 -10.81 -3.68 -5.93
CA MET A 30 -11.18 -5.06 -5.61
C MET A 30 -10.52 -6.09 -6.54
N PHE A 31 -10.52 -5.86 -7.85
CA PHE A 31 -9.88 -6.77 -8.81
C PHE A 31 -8.35 -6.71 -8.73
N ARG A 32 -7.77 -5.50 -8.57
CA ARG A 32 -6.32 -5.31 -8.51
C ARG A 32 -5.66 -5.96 -7.31
N TYR A 33 -6.32 -5.87 -6.15
CA TYR A 33 -5.77 -6.33 -4.87
C TYR A 33 -6.32 -7.70 -4.45
N GLN A 34 -7.16 -8.34 -5.28
CA GLN A 34 -7.75 -9.67 -5.00
C GLN A 34 -8.35 -9.79 -3.59
N LEU A 35 -8.84 -8.68 -3.02
CA LEU A 35 -9.16 -8.58 -1.59
C LEU A 35 -10.28 -9.55 -1.17
N LEU A 36 -11.17 -9.88 -2.10
CA LEU A 36 -12.25 -10.87 -1.91
C LEU A 36 -12.11 -12.05 -2.89
N ALA A 37 -10.89 -12.39 -3.31
CA ALA A 37 -10.63 -13.55 -4.18
C ALA A 37 -11.00 -14.90 -3.52
N PHE A 38 -11.29 -14.90 -2.21
CA PHE A 38 -12.03 -16.00 -1.59
C PHE A 38 -13.45 -16.06 -2.17
N ARG A 39 -13.70 -17.08 -3.01
CA ARG A 39 -15.05 -17.50 -3.45
C ARG A 39 -15.78 -16.52 -4.39
N SER A 40 -15.07 -15.85 -5.30
CA SER A 40 -15.67 -15.07 -6.40
C SER A 40 -16.59 -13.91 -5.99
N ILE A 41 -16.49 -13.42 -4.75
CA ILE A 41 -17.37 -12.37 -4.21
C ILE A 41 -17.22 -11.06 -5.01
N ASN A 42 -16.07 -10.82 -5.63
CA ASN A 42 -15.84 -9.69 -6.54
C ASN A 42 -16.93 -9.58 -7.63
N PHE A 43 -17.36 -10.71 -8.21
CA PHE A 43 -18.41 -10.71 -9.24
C PHE A 43 -19.78 -10.39 -8.65
N LEU A 44 -20.06 -10.83 -7.42
CA LEU A 44 -21.30 -10.50 -6.73
C LEU A 44 -21.38 -9.00 -6.43
N VAL A 45 -20.29 -8.41 -5.93
CA VAL A 45 -20.22 -6.96 -5.65
C VAL A 45 -20.37 -6.14 -6.93
N MET A 46 -19.69 -6.54 -8.01
CA MET A 46 -19.86 -5.93 -9.33
C MET A 46 -21.32 -5.96 -9.77
N LEU A 47 -21.99 -7.12 -9.67
CA LEU A 47 -23.38 -7.28 -10.08
C LEU A 47 -24.30 -6.37 -9.26
N VAL A 48 -24.09 -6.27 -7.94
CA VAL A 48 -24.86 -5.38 -7.07
C VAL A 48 -24.67 -3.91 -7.46
N LEU A 49 -23.43 -3.46 -7.71
CA LEU A 49 -23.15 -2.08 -8.10
C LEU A 49 -23.80 -1.72 -9.45
N ILE A 50 -23.71 -2.62 -10.43
CA ILE A 50 -24.36 -2.44 -11.74
C ILE A 50 -25.87 -2.38 -11.60
N LEU A 51 -26.46 -3.27 -10.78
CA LEU A 51 -27.90 -3.25 -10.51
C LEU A 51 -28.35 -1.94 -9.86
N LEU A 52 -27.61 -1.42 -8.87
CA LEU A 52 -27.95 -0.14 -8.25
C LEU A 52 -27.83 1.04 -9.22
N ALA A 53 -26.80 1.05 -10.07
CA ALA A 53 -26.65 2.06 -11.12
C ALA A 53 -27.80 1.99 -12.13
N GLY A 54 -28.12 0.79 -12.61
CA GLY A 54 -29.22 0.55 -13.56
C GLY A 54 -30.58 0.89 -12.97
N LEU A 55 -30.83 0.53 -11.70
CA LEU A 55 -32.05 0.86 -10.99
C LEU A 55 -32.20 2.38 -10.81
N SER A 56 -31.13 3.06 -10.41
CA SER A 56 -31.12 4.53 -10.28
C SER A 56 -31.39 5.22 -11.62
N PHE A 57 -30.80 4.70 -12.71
CA PHE A 57 -31.02 5.20 -14.07
C PHE A 57 -32.47 4.96 -14.55
N ALA A 58 -33.01 3.76 -14.32
CA ALA A 58 -34.38 3.43 -14.68
C ALA A 58 -35.40 4.30 -13.92
N LEU A 59 -35.23 4.45 -12.60
CA LEU A 59 -36.11 5.29 -11.78
C LEU A 59 -36.08 6.76 -12.22
N PHE A 60 -34.92 7.26 -12.66
CA PHE A 60 -34.80 8.58 -13.25
C PHE A 60 -35.63 8.70 -14.53
N HIS A 61 -35.59 7.69 -15.40
CA HIS A 61 -36.36 7.66 -16.65
C HIS A 61 -37.88 7.61 -16.40
N PHE A 62 -38.33 6.84 -15.41
CA PHE A 62 -39.76 6.68 -15.09
C PHE A 62 -40.38 7.87 -14.34
N LYS A 63 -39.60 8.91 -13.97
CA LYS A 63 -40.04 10.20 -13.35
C LYS A 63 -40.93 10.10 -12.09
N LYS A 64 -41.23 8.91 -11.58
CA LYS A 64 -42.20 8.68 -10.49
C LYS A 64 -41.59 8.63 -9.09
N ALA A 65 -40.27 8.50 -8.96
CA ALA A 65 -39.61 8.19 -7.68
C ALA A 65 -38.37 9.06 -7.39
N ARG A 66 -38.50 10.38 -7.58
CA ARG A 66 -37.36 11.30 -7.51
C ARG A 66 -36.68 11.37 -6.13
N LEU A 67 -37.45 11.50 -5.04
CA LEU A 67 -36.89 11.53 -3.68
C LEU A 67 -36.21 10.20 -3.34
N PHE A 68 -36.86 9.08 -3.70
CA PHE A 68 -36.32 7.75 -3.49
C PHE A 68 -35.00 7.55 -4.24
N THR A 69 -34.91 8.00 -5.49
CA THR A 69 -33.67 7.92 -6.30
C THR A 69 -32.53 8.71 -5.67
N LEU A 70 -32.80 9.90 -5.15
CA LEU A 70 -31.81 10.72 -4.46
C LEU A 70 -31.33 10.06 -3.16
N VAL A 71 -32.25 9.59 -2.32
CA VAL A 71 -31.91 8.89 -1.07
C VAL A 71 -31.11 7.62 -1.35
N LEU A 72 -31.51 6.84 -2.35
CA LEU A 72 -30.80 5.66 -2.81
C LEU A 72 -29.37 5.99 -3.24
N LEU A 73 -29.19 7.00 -4.08
CA LEU A 73 -27.87 7.43 -4.56
C LEU A 73 -26.96 7.88 -3.42
N VAL A 74 -27.47 8.71 -2.51
CA VAL A 74 -26.70 9.17 -1.35
C VAL A 74 -26.27 7.99 -0.48
N LEU A 75 -27.18 7.07 -0.15
CA LEU A 75 -26.86 5.86 0.61
C LEU A 75 -25.82 5.00 -0.11
N SER A 76 -25.93 4.88 -1.43
CA SER A 76 -25.00 4.10 -2.25
C SER A 76 -23.60 4.69 -2.25
N ILE A 77 -23.48 6.02 -2.37
CA ILE A 77 -22.20 6.74 -2.30
C ILE A 77 -21.57 6.55 -0.92
N LEU A 78 -22.35 6.67 0.16
CA LEU A 78 -21.87 6.45 1.53
C LEU A 78 -21.37 5.02 1.72
N ALA A 79 -22.15 4.03 1.33
CA ALA A 79 -21.76 2.62 1.42
C ALA A 79 -20.49 2.31 0.61
N THR A 80 -20.38 2.89 -0.60
CA THR A 80 -19.19 2.72 -1.46
C THR A 80 -17.95 3.36 -0.83
N SER A 81 -18.11 4.52 -0.19
CA SER A 81 -17.02 5.22 0.50
C SER A 81 -16.51 4.44 1.71
N ILE A 82 -17.43 3.88 2.52
CA ILE A 82 -17.06 3.00 3.63
C ILE A 82 -16.33 1.76 3.11
N SER A 83 -16.82 1.17 2.01
CA SER A 83 -16.18 -0.01 1.40
C SER A 83 -14.75 0.31 0.93
N LEU A 84 -14.52 1.47 0.31
CA LEU A 84 -13.19 1.94 -0.08
C LEU A 84 -12.27 2.10 1.14
N PHE A 85 -12.78 2.64 2.24
CA PHE A 85 -12.01 2.77 3.48
C PHE A 85 -11.60 1.41 4.03
N VAL A 86 -12.52 0.44 4.07
CA VAL A 86 -12.21 -0.93 4.51
C VAL A 86 -11.13 -1.57 3.62
N VAL A 87 -11.24 -1.42 2.31
CA VAL A 87 -10.24 -1.88 1.33
C VAL A 87 -8.87 -1.25 1.63
N HIS A 88 -8.82 0.07 1.82
CA HIS A 88 -7.58 0.78 2.11
C HIS A 88 -6.95 0.32 3.44
N GLN A 89 -7.75 0.14 4.49
CA GLN A 89 -7.26 -0.38 5.77
C GLN A 89 -6.72 -1.81 5.61
N PHE A 90 -7.41 -2.69 4.88
CA PHE A 90 -6.95 -4.06 4.68
C PHE A 90 -5.63 -4.13 3.90
N VAL A 91 -5.51 -3.36 2.82
CA VAL A 91 -4.25 -3.25 2.07
C VAL A 91 -3.14 -2.73 2.97
N GLY A 92 -3.37 -1.63 3.70
CA GLY A 92 -2.38 -1.07 4.62
C GLY A 92 -2.00 -2.00 5.77
N LEU A 93 -2.94 -2.80 6.29
CA LEU A 93 -2.66 -3.84 7.29
C LEU A 93 -1.84 -4.97 6.69
N THR A 94 -2.18 -5.43 5.47
CA THR A 94 -1.43 -6.48 4.78
C THR A 94 -0.02 -6.02 4.46
N ASP A 95 0.16 -4.78 3.99
CA ASP A 95 1.47 -4.19 3.73
C ASP A 95 2.30 -4.08 5.00
N ARG A 96 1.70 -3.64 6.11
CA ARG A 96 2.34 -3.58 7.43
C ARG A 96 2.68 -4.95 7.99
N LEU A 97 1.79 -5.92 7.84
CA LEU A 97 2.06 -7.30 8.24
C LEU A 97 3.18 -7.89 7.38
N ASN A 98 3.18 -7.66 6.07
CA ASN A 98 4.22 -8.10 5.15
C ASN A 98 5.58 -7.44 5.44
N THR A 99 5.60 -6.19 5.90
CA THR A 99 6.84 -5.54 6.39
C THR A 99 7.24 -5.98 7.80
N SER A 100 6.27 -6.30 8.68
CA SER A 100 6.54 -6.74 10.06
C SER A 100 6.89 -8.23 10.15
N SER A 101 6.43 -9.07 9.22
CA SER A 101 6.63 -10.53 9.24
C SER A 101 7.99 -10.97 8.73
N THR A 102 8.82 -10.06 8.21
CA THR A 102 10.22 -10.36 7.84
C THR A 102 11.12 -9.14 8.05
N THR A 103 11.01 -8.46 9.18
CA THR A 103 12.12 -7.66 9.70
C THR A 103 12.83 -8.47 10.78
N THR A 104 13.60 -9.45 10.34
CA THR A 104 14.63 -10.06 11.17
C THR A 104 15.70 -8.99 11.41
N ASN A 105 15.85 -8.56 12.67
CA ASN A 105 16.93 -7.66 13.07
C ASN A 105 18.26 -8.40 12.91
N TYR A 106 18.93 -8.21 11.77
CA TYR A 106 20.28 -8.69 11.55
C TYR A 106 21.26 -7.61 11.99
N SER A 107 22.22 -7.98 12.84
CA SER A 107 23.32 -7.11 13.24
C SER A 107 24.60 -7.54 12.54
N MET A 108 25.30 -6.58 11.93
CA MET A 108 26.68 -6.76 11.46
C MET A 108 27.64 -6.31 12.54
N ARG A 109 28.73 -7.04 12.73
CA ARG A 109 29.79 -6.74 13.69
C ARG A 109 31.13 -6.85 13.00
N ILE A 110 32.04 -5.95 13.34
CA ILE A 110 33.46 -6.10 13.00
C ILE A 110 34.06 -7.04 14.04
N VAL A 111 34.73 -8.08 13.58
CA VAL A 111 35.35 -9.10 14.42
C VAL A 111 36.86 -9.10 14.20
N VAL A 112 37.59 -9.44 15.25
CA VAL A 112 39.06 -9.57 15.23
C VAL A 112 39.45 -10.89 15.89
N LEU A 113 40.65 -11.40 15.59
CA LEU A 113 41.18 -12.59 16.25
C LEU A 113 41.28 -12.38 17.76
N LYS A 114 41.13 -13.46 18.53
CA LYS A 114 41.16 -13.44 20.00
C LYS A 114 42.47 -12.85 20.54
N ASP A 115 43.59 -13.14 19.87
CA ASP A 115 44.93 -12.70 20.27
C ASP A 115 45.38 -11.43 19.52
N SER A 116 44.43 -10.68 18.94
CA SER A 116 44.70 -9.42 18.23
C SER A 116 45.00 -8.28 19.20
N GLU A 117 45.93 -7.39 18.84
CA GLU A 117 46.22 -6.15 19.57
C GLU A 117 45.13 -5.08 19.37
N ILE A 118 44.17 -5.31 18.47
CA ILE A 118 43.07 -4.39 18.17
C ILE A 118 42.00 -4.52 19.27
N SER A 119 41.89 -3.48 20.10
CA SER A 119 40.87 -3.38 21.16
C SER A 119 39.73 -2.43 20.81
N GLU A 120 39.93 -1.54 19.84
CA GLU A 120 38.96 -0.49 19.49
C GLU A 120 38.78 -0.33 17.98
N LEU A 121 37.59 0.14 17.57
CA LEU A 121 37.28 0.44 16.18
C LEU A 121 38.21 1.50 15.57
N SER A 122 38.71 2.42 16.38
CA SER A 122 39.64 3.49 15.98
C SER A 122 40.92 2.94 15.34
N GLN A 123 41.34 1.73 15.71
CA GLN A 123 42.55 1.06 15.22
C GLN A 123 42.31 0.28 13.90
N VAL A 124 41.06 0.06 13.50
CA VAL A 124 40.71 -0.71 12.29
C VAL A 124 40.72 0.21 11.07
N SER A 125 41.55 -0.07 10.06
CA SER A 125 41.61 0.71 8.81
C SER A 125 40.97 -0.01 7.61
N GLU A 126 40.93 -1.35 7.66
CA GLU A 126 40.45 -2.21 6.59
C GLU A 126 39.69 -3.40 7.17
N VAL A 127 38.64 -3.84 6.48
CA VAL A 127 37.86 -5.06 6.80
C VAL A 127 37.65 -5.90 5.55
N MET A 128 37.64 -7.21 5.75
CA MET A 128 37.23 -8.17 4.72
C MET A 128 35.72 -8.38 4.81
N ALA A 129 34.99 -8.20 3.70
CA ALA A 129 33.55 -8.46 3.65
C ALA A 129 33.10 -8.77 2.21
N PRO A 130 32.05 -9.58 2.00
CA PRO A 130 31.63 -9.97 0.66
C PRO A 130 30.74 -8.91 0.01
N GLN A 131 31.36 -7.90 -0.60
CA GLN A 131 30.69 -6.80 -1.29
C GLN A 131 29.89 -7.29 -2.48
N THR A 132 30.36 -8.34 -3.16
CA THR A 132 29.65 -8.92 -4.31
C THR A 132 28.28 -9.48 -3.93
N THR A 133 28.14 -10.12 -2.76
CA THR A 133 26.88 -10.74 -2.35
C THR A 133 26.06 -9.90 -1.36
N ASP A 134 26.71 -9.03 -0.58
CA ASP A 134 26.05 -8.25 0.48
C ASP A 134 26.46 -6.77 0.52
N GLY A 135 26.90 -6.22 -0.62
CA GLY A 135 27.42 -4.85 -0.73
C GLY A 135 26.46 -3.78 -0.22
N SER A 136 25.15 -3.94 -0.36
CA SER A 136 24.18 -2.96 0.15
C SER A 136 24.22 -2.81 1.68
N ASN A 137 24.32 -3.92 2.40
CA ASN A 137 24.38 -3.90 3.86
C ASN A 137 25.77 -3.44 4.33
N ILE A 138 26.83 -3.92 3.69
CA ILE A 138 28.21 -3.49 3.98
C ILE A 138 28.37 -1.97 3.75
N GLN A 139 27.79 -1.41 2.68
CA GLN A 139 27.83 0.02 2.44
C GLN A 139 27.10 0.81 3.53
N LYS A 140 25.93 0.33 3.99
CA LYS A 140 25.24 0.96 5.13
C LYS A 140 26.08 0.96 6.39
N LEU A 141 26.83 -0.12 6.66
CA LEU A 141 27.75 -0.17 7.79
C LEU A 141 28.88 0.86 7.63
N VAL A 142 29.53 0.91 6.47
CA VAL A 142 30.60 1.87 6.17
C VAL A 142 30.10 3.32 6.30
N ASP A 143 28.93 3.62 5.75
CA ASP A 143 28.32 4.94 5.83
C ASP A 143 27.95 5.30 7.28
N GLN A 144 27.46 4.34 8.06
CA GLN A 144 27.19 4.54 9.49
C GLN A 144 28.47 4.85 10.26
N LEU A 145 29.56 4.13 10.01
CA LEU A 145 30.85 4.38 10.65
C LEU A 145 31.43 5.73 10.27
N LYS A 146 31.31 6.12 8.99
CA LYS A 146 31.75 7.43 8.52
C LYS A 146 30.94 8.57 9.15
N ASN A 147 29.61 8.43 9.21
CA ASN A 147 28.73 9.52 9.65
C ASN A 147 28.59 9.64 11.17
N LYS A 148 28.65 8.52 11.91
CA LYS A 148 28.46 8.52 13.38
C LYS A 148 29.76 8.43 14.16
N GLU A 149 30.69 7.60 13.70
CA GLU A 149 31.96 7.35 14.38
C GLU A 149 33.13 8.13 13.75
N GLN A 150 32.85 8.94 12.71
CA GLN A 150 33.85 9.70 11.93
C GLN A 150 35.02 8.83 11.43
N LYS A 151 34.74 7.54 11.19
CA LYS A 151 35.74 6.54 10.85
C LYS A 151 35.61 6.13 9.39
N GLU A 152 36.65 6.39 8.60
CA GLU A 152 36.75 5.85 7.25
C GLU A 152 37.31 4.43 7.30
N LEU A 153 36.57 3.50 6.70
CA LEU A 153 36.89 2.08 6.67
C LEU A 153 37.02 1.61 5.22
N ARG A 154 38.16 1.03 4.88
CA ARG A 154 38.34 0.39 3.57
C ARG A 154 37.77 -1.02 3.62
N VAL A 155 37.11 -1.44 2.55
CA VAL A 155 36.54 -2.79 2.47
C VAL A 155 37.27 -3.56 1.38
N GLN A 156 37.84 -4.70 1.76
CA GLN A 156 38.41 -5.69 0.87
C GLN A 156 37.34 -6.72 0.53
N ASP A 157 37.03 -6.87 -0.76
CA ASP A 157 36.01 -7.82 -1.20
C ASP A 157 36.46 -9.27 -0.98
N THR A 158 35.52 -10.12 -0.59
CA THR A 158 35.71 -11.56 -0.37
C THR A 158 34.54 -12.35 -0.97
N VAL A 159 34.74 -13.63 -1.24
CA VAL A 159 33.72 -14.46 -1.88
C VAL A 159 32.51 -14.77 -0.98
N SER A 160 32.68 -14.69 0.35
CA SER A 160 31.63 -14.92 1.33
C SER A 160 32.04 -14.46 2.73
N TYR A 161 31.09 -14.35 3.66
CA TYR A 161 31.40 -14.09 5.08
C TYR A 161 32.28 -15.16 5.71
N LEU A 162 32.18 -16.42 5.26
CA LEU A 162 33.04 -17.51 5.74
C LEU A 162 34.49 -17.32 5.29
N ALA A 163 34.72 -16.74 4.11
CA ALA A 163 36.06 -16.46 3.61
C ALA A 163 36.68 -15.21 4.25
N ALA A 164 35.87 -14.36 4.86
CA ALA A 164 36.33 -13.17 5.58
C ALA A 164 36.69 -13.45 7.05
N TYR A 165 36.34 -14.63 7.57
CA TYR A 165 36.60 -15.07 8.95
C TYR A 165 37.89 -15.88 9.02
#